data_AF-A0A284S161-F1
#
_entry.id   AF-A0A284S161-F1
#
_cell.length_a   1.000
_cell.length_b   1.000
_cell.length_c   1.000
_cell.angle_alpha   90.00
_cell.angle_beta   90.00
_cell.angle_gamma   90.00
#
_symmetry.space_group_name_H-M   'P 1'
#
loop_
_entity.id
_entity.type
_entity.pdbx_description
1 polymer ?
#
loop_
_entity_poly.entity_id
_entity_poly.type
_entity_poly.pdbx_seq_one_letter_code
_entity_poly.pdbx_strand_id
1 'polypeptide(L)' 'MSSFPAGSRVFFYNSNGRLTGGIVESTSAMQNGSRCISRLAVRKKKLESSHGNMRA' A
#
# COMPACT_ATOMS: atom_id res chain seq x y z
N MET A 1 16.18 2.94 10.54
CA MET A 1 14.95 2.19 10.20
C MET A 1 14.05 3.09 9.37
N SER A 2 13.79 2.75 8.10
CA SER A 2 12.88 3.50 7.23
C SER A 2 11.44 3.10 7.52
N SER A 3 10.79 3.83 8.43
CA SER A 3 9.35 3.79 8.62
C SER A 3 8.70 4.68 7.55
N PHE A 4 7.71 4.18 6.80
CA PHE A 4 6.96 5.03 5.89
C PHE A 4 6.10 5.99 6.73
N PRO A 5 6.22 7.31 6.58
CA PRO A 5 5.38 8.23 7.33
C PRO A 5 3.91 8.09 6.90
N ALA A 6 3.00 8.31 7.84
CA ALA A 6 1.58 8.43 7.53
C ALA A 6 1.35 9.50 6.45
N GLY A 7 0.41 9.26 5.55
CA GLY A 7 0.17 10.09 4.36
C GLY A 7 1.01 9.73 3.13
N SER A 8 2.04 8.89 3.27
CA SER A 8 2.83 8.42 2.13
C SER A 8 1.98 7.64 1.13
N ARG A 9 2.19 7.89 -0.16
CA ARG A 9 1.65 7.05 -1.25
C ARG A 9 2.54 5.84 -1.43
N VAL A 10 1.95 4.65 -1.34
CA VAL A 10 2.65 3.38 -1.56
C VAL A 10 1.94 2.55 -2.62
N PHE A 11 2.72 1.81 -3.39
CA PHE A 11 2.24 0.88 -4.41
C PHE A 11 2.83 -0.50 -4.15
N PHE A 12 2.01 -1.54 -4.21
CA PHE A 12 2.44 -2.91 -3.99
C PHE A 12 1.62 -3.87 -4.85
N TYR A 13 2.22 -4.99 -5.25
CA TYR A 13 1.51 -6.07 -5.91
C TYR A 13 0.77 -6.90 -4.87
N ASN A 14 -0.51 -7.17 -5.10
CA ASN A 14 -1.25 -8.14 -4.30
C ASN A 14 -0.87 -9.58 -4.69
N SER A 15 -1.38 -10.56 -3.94
CA SER A 15 -1.17 -11.99 -4.21
C SER A 15 -1.61 -12.44 -5.61
N ASN A 16 -2.49 -11.68 -6.26
CA ASN A 16 -3.00 -11.96 -7.61
C ASN A 16 -2.18 -11.23 -8.69
N GLY A 17 -1.02 -10.66 -8.35
CA GLY A 17 -0.14 -9.93 -9.26
C GLY A 17 -0.67 -8.56 -9.70
N ARG A 18 -1.75 -8.04 -9.11
CA ARG A 18 -2.30 -6.71 -9.47
C ARG A 18 -1.64 -5.62 -8.65
N LEU A 19 -1.13 -4.59 -9.33
CA LEU A 19 -0.61 -3.38 -8.69
C LEU A 19 -1.74 -2.65 -7.97
N THR A 20 -1.59 -2.45 -6.67
CA THR A 20 -2.52 -1.74 -5.80
C THR A 20 -1.83 -0.52 -5.20
N GLY A 21 -2.49 0.63 -5.27
CA GLY A 21 -2.04 1.86 -4.62
C GLY A 21 -2.83 2.16 -3.35
N GLY A 22 -2.21 2.85 -2.40
CA GLY A 22 -2.90 3.35 -1.22
C GLY A 22 -2.10 4.40 -0.45
N ILE A 23 -2.73 4.92 0.60
CA ILE A 23 -2.13 5.88 1.51
C ILE A 23 -1.84 5.18 2.83
N VAL A 24 -0.62 5.35 3.35
CA VAL A 24 -0.23 4.85 4.66
C VAL A 24 -1.02 5.59 5.73
N GLU A 25 -1.81 4.86 6.54
CA GLU A 25 -2.52 5.43 7.68
C GLU A 25 -1.66 5.38 8.94
N SER A 26 -0.98 4.25 9.16
CA SER A 26 -0.07 4.07 10.29
C SER A 26 1.01 3.06 9.97
N THR A 27 2.15 3.21 10.64
CA THR A 27 3.27 2.28 10.57
C THR A 27 3.61 1.82 11.97
N SER A 28 3.68 0.51 12.17
CA SER A 28 4.17 -0.09 13.42
C SER A 28 5.38 -0.95 13.13
N ALA A 29 6.36 -0.92 14.04
CA ALA A 29 7.52 -1.79 13.98
C ALA A 29 7.38 -2.85 15.06
N MET A 30 7.62 -4.11 14.68
CA MET A 30 7.72 -5.22 15.61
C MET A 30 9.12 -5.79 15.54
N GLN A 31 9.79 -5.90 16.68
CA GLN A 31 11.03 -6.63 16.79
C GLN A 31 10.70 -8.12 17.01
N ASN A 32 11.19 -8.97 16.13
CA ASN A 32 11.14 -10.42 16.27
C ASN A 32 12.58 -10.95 16.30
N GLY A 33 13.14 -11.10 17.50
CA GLY A 33 14.58 -11.34 17.70
C GLY A 33 15.41 -10.19 17.10
N SER A 34 16.41 -10.53 16.28
CA SER A 34 17.24 -9.55 15.57
C SER A 34 16.59 -8.97 14.30
N ARG A 35 15.38 -9.43 13.92
CA ARG A 35 14.66 -8.94 12.73
C ARG A 35 13.65 -7.86 13.13
N CYS A 36 13.78 -6.69 12.51
CA CYS A 36 12.73 -5.67 12.56
C CYS A 36 11.75 -5.90 11.41
N ILE A 37 10.47 -6.09 11.74
CA ILE A 37 9.37 -6.21 10.78
C ILE A 37 8.55 -4.93 10.84
N SER A 38 8.40 -4.23 9.71
CA SER A 38 7.51 -3.07 9.60
C SER A 38 6.14 -3.51 9.08
N ARG A 39 5.08 -3.21 9.83
CA ARG A 39 3.68 -3.38 9.41
C ARG A 39 3.12 -2.03 8.97
N LEU A 40 2.55 -2.01 7.77
CA LEU A 40 1.90 -0.84 7.18
C LEU A 40 0.39 -1.05 7.14
N ALA A 41 -0.35 -0.19 7.83
CA ALA A 41 -1.77 -0.06 7.58
C ALA A 41 -1.95 0.88 6.39
N VAL A 42 -2.56 0.37 5.32
CA VAL A 42 -2.76 1.13 4.07
C VAL A 42 -4.24 1.22 3.77
N ARG A 43 -4.78 2.44 3.71
CA ARG A 43 -6.11 2.65 3.13
C ARG A 43 -6.00 2.49 1.63
N LYS A 44 -6.69 1.49 1.09
CA LYS A 44 -6.82 1.34 -0.36
C LYS A 44 -7.52 2.58 -0.89
N LYS A 45 -6.83 3.34 -1.73
CA LYS A 45 -7.48 4.33 -2.56
C LYS A 45 -7.99 3.56 -3.77
N LYS A 46 -9.31 3.53 -3.99
CA LYS A 46 -9.87 3.07 -5.26
C LYS A 46 -9.23 3.95 -6.33
N LEU A 47 -8.25 3.41 -7.05
CA LEU A 47 -7.84 3.98 -8.31
C LEU A 47 -9.07 3.77 -9.19
N GLU A 48 -9.91 4.81 -9.30
CA GLU A 48 -10.97 4.83 -10.30
C GLU A 48 -10.27 4.68 -11.64
N SER A 49 -10.24 3.45 -12.13
CA SER A 49 -9.85 3.15 -13.48
C SER A 49 -10.99 3.72 -14.33
N SER A 50 -10.78 4.93 -14.82
CA SER A 50 -11.62 5.54 -15.85
C SER A 50 -11.45 4.73 -17.15
N HIS A 51 -11.97 3.51 -17.17
CA HIS A 51 -12.32 2.84 -18.43
C HIS A 51 -13.61 3.50 -18.93
N GLY A 52 -13.46 4.73 -19.42
CA GLY A 52 -14.48 5.39 -20.21
C GLY A 52 -14.63 4.63 -21.52
N ASN A 53 -15.58 3.70 -21.53
CA ASN A 53 -16.50 3.43 -22.63
C ASN A 53 -15.94 3.65 -24.05
N MET A 54 -15.19 2.68 -24.58
CA MET A 54 -14.95 2.58 -26.01
C MET A 54 -16.21 1.97 -26.64
N ARG A 55 -17.18 2.82 -26.95
CA ARG A 55 -18.39 2.46 -27.67
C ARG A 55 -18.05 2.31 -29.15
N ALA A 56 -18.25 1.08 -29.64
CA ALA A 56 -18.50 0.61 -31.02
C ALA A 56 -17.69 1.25 -32.16
#